data_AF-A0A1E4JFA4-F1
#
_entry.id   AF-A0A1E4JFA4-F1
#
_cell.length_a   1.000
_cell.length_b   1.000
_cell.length_c   1.000
_cell.angle_alpha   90.00
_cell.angle_beta   90.00
_cell.angle_gamma   90.00
#
_symmetry.space_group_name_H-M   'P 1'
#
loop_
_entity.id
_entity.type
_entity.pdbx_description
1 polymer ?
#
loop_
_entity_poly.entity_id
_entity_poly.type
_entity_poly.pdbx_seq_one_letter_code
_entity_poly.pdbx_strand_id
1 'polypeptide(L)'
;MAEKKSDNKLEAAAEALKESGARVAQNSAALSTAVIDHAEANTREAFAALRAAARATDLAGVMKVQGDYIRDQGARSMAQAREVGELIAKFGRDAVAPLTGRKD
;
A
#
# COMPACT_ATOMS: atom_id res chain seq x y z
N MET A 1 8.79 -36.19 31.21
CA MET A 1 9.47 -35.20 30.35
C MET A 1 8.69 -34.78 29.09
N ALA A 2 7.55 -35.40 28.75
CA ALA A 2 6.76 -35.04 27.57
C ALA A 2 5.86 -33.79 27.76
N GLU A 3 5.33 -33.59 28.97
CA GLU A 3 4.38 -32.52 29.33
C GLU A 3 4.99 -31.11 29.20
N LYS A 4 6.17 -30.90 29.79
CA LYS A 4 6.93 -29.64 29.73
C LYS A 4 7.36 -29.21 28.31
N LYS A 5 7.37 -30.14 27.35
CA LYS A 5 7.74 -29.89 25.94
C LYS A 5 6.52 -29.49 25.10
N SER A 6 5.32 -29.86 25.55
CA SER A 6 4.04 -29.48 24.96
C SER A 6 3.66 -28.05 25.35
N ASP A 7 3.80 -27.71 26.63
CA ASP A 7 3.49 -26.37 27.15
C ASP A 7 4.36 -25.29 26.49
N ASN A 8 5.65 -25.56 26.34
CA ASN A 8 6.61 -24.63 25.72
C ASN A 8 6.36 -24.44 24.21
N LYS A 9 5.74 -25.42 23.54
CA LYS A 9 5.31 -25.29 22.13
C LYS A 9 4.01 -24.50 22.00
N LEU A 10 3.10 -24.65 22.96
CA LEU A 10 1.87 -23.86 23.02
C LEU A 10 2.18 -22.38 23.29
N GLU A 11 3.07 -22.11 24.25
CA GLU A 11 3.55 -20.74 24.53
C GLU A 11 4.24 -20.13 23.31
N ALA A 12 5.17 -20.85 22.67
CA ALA A 12 5.83 -20.37 21.45
C ALA A 12 4.83 -20.11 20.30
N ALA A 13 3.80 -20.94 20.15
CA ALA A 13 2.74 -20.72 19.16
C ALA A 13 1.87 -19.51 19.51
N ALA A 14 1.58 -19.28 20.79
CA ALA A 14 0.84 -18.10 21.26
C ALA A 14 1.64 -16.80 21.06
N GLU A 15 2.95 -16.83 21.34
CA GLU A 15 3.86 -15.71 21.09
C GLU A 15 3.92 -15.37 19.60
N ALA A 16 4.07 -16.39 18.73
CA ALA A 16 4.10 -16.23 17.28
C ALA A 16 2.76 -15.69 16.73
N LEU A 17 1.62 -16.13 17.29
CA LEU A 17 0.31 -15.59 16.93
C LEU A 17 0.17 -14.12 17.35
N LYS A 18 0.59 -13.76 18.56
CA LYS A 18 0.56 -12.37 19.04
C LYS A 18 1.45 -11.45 18.21
N GLU A 19 2.63 -11.92 17.84
CA GLU A 19 3.57 -11.18 16.98
C GLU A 19 3.01 -11.03 15.55
N SER A 20 2.43 -12.10 14.99
CA SER A 20 1.76 -12.04 13.70
C SER A 20 0.57 -11.05 13.69
N GLY A 21 -0.22 -11.02 14.77
CA GLY A 21 -1.33 -10.07 14.93
C GLY A 21 -0.87 -8.62 14.99
N ALA A 22 0.21 -8.33 15.71
CA ALA A 22 0.82 -7.00 15.76
C ALA A 22 1.36 -6.56 14.39
N ARG A 23 2.03 -7.46 13.65
CA ARG A 23 2.54 -7.19 12.28
C ARG A 23 1.40 -6.96 11.27
N VAL A 24 0.32 -7.76 11.35
CA VAL A 24 -0.88 -7.56 10.52
C VAL A 24 -1.53 -6.20 10.78
N ALA A 25 -1.65 -5.79 12.04
CA ALA A 25 -2.21 -4.49 12.41
C ALA A 25 -1.34 -3.30 11.95
N GLN A 26 -0.02 -3.43 12.01
CA GLN A 26 0.89 -2.40 11.47
C GLN A 26 0.83 -2.31 9.94
N ASN A 27 0.81 -3.45 9.26
CA ASN A 27 0.74 -3.50 7.80
C ASN A 27 -0.61 -2.97 7.26
N SER A 28 -1.73 -3.19 7.98
CA SER A 28 -3.02 -2.64 7.60
C SER A 28 -3.08 -1.11 7.76
N ALA A 29 -2.45 -0.56 8.80
CA ALA A 29 -2.33 0.89 9.00
C ALA A 29 -1.46 1.54 7.90
N ALA A 30 -0.34 0.92 7.54
CA ALA A 30 0.53 1.38 6.46
C ALA A 30 -0.20 1.37 5.10
N LEU A 31 -0.91 0.28 4.79
CA LEU A 31 -1.71 0.19 3.57
C LEU A 31 -2.83 1.25 3.53
N SER A 32 -3.55 1.43 4.64
CA SER A 32 -4.62 2.42 4.73
C SER A 32 -4.09 3.85 4.53
N THR A 33 -2.92 4.15 5.10
CA THR A 33 -2.25 5.45 4.93
C THR A 33 -1.84 5.68 3.47
N ALA A 34 -1.19 4.69 2.83
CA ALA A 34 -0.78 4.78 1.43
C ALA A 34 -1.99 5.00 0.49
N VAL A 35 -3.12 4.32 0.75
CA VAL A 35 -4.36 4.52 -0.01
C VAL A 35 -4.90 5.95 0.14
N ILE A 36 -4.87 6.51 1.36
CA ILE A 36 -5.30 7.88 1.62
C ILE A 36 -4.39 8.89 0.91
N ASP A 37 -3.07 8.69 0.97
CA ASP A 37 -2.09 9.55 0.32
C ASP A 37 -2.27 9.57 -1.21
N HIS A 38 -2.54 8.40 -1.81
CA HIS A 38 -2.86 8.31 -3.23
C HIS A 38 -4.17 9.03 -3.58
N ALA A 39 -5.21 8.90 -2.76
CA ALA A 39 -6.48 9.60 -2.96
C ALA A 39 -6.32 11.13 -2.86
N GLU A 40 -5.54 11.62 -1.90
CA GLU A 40 -5.21 13.05 -1.75
C GLU A 40 -4.45 13.58 -2.98
N ALA A 41 -3.39 12.87 -3.39
CA ALA A 41 -2.59 13.24 -4.56
C ALA A 41 -3.44 13.29 -5.83
N ASN A 42 -4.25 12.25 -6.08
CA ASN A 42 -5.13 12.19 -7.25
C ASN A 42 -6.14 13.34 -7.27
N THR A 43 -6.70 13.68 -6.11
CA THR A 43 -7.67 14.78 -5.97
C THR A 43 -7.02 16.13 -6.26
N ARG A 44 -5.83 16.42 -5.69
CA ARG A 44 -5.09 17.66 -5.94
C ARG A 44 -4.77 17.85 -7.43
N GLU A 45 -4.28 16.79 -8.06
CA GLU A 45 -3.92 16.76 -9.49
C GLU A 45 -5.13 16.99 -10.39
N ALA A 46 -6.25 16.34 -10.10
CA ALA A 46 -7.49 16.54 -10.85
C ALA A 46 -7.97 17.99 -10.75
N PHE A 47 -7.93 18.60 -9.56
CA PHE A 47 -8.27 20.01 -9.39
C PHE A 47 -7.29 20.96 -10.10
N ALA A 48 -6.00 20.63 -10.15
CA ALA A 48 -5.01 21.40 -10.90
C ALA A 48 -5.31 21.37 -12.41
N ALA A 49 -5.61 20.19 -12.95
CA ALA A 49 -6.01 20.03 -14.36
C ALA A 49 -7.33 20.76 -14.66
N LEU A 50 -8.34 20.65 -13.79
CA LEU A 50 -9.60 21.38 -13.93
C LEU A 50 -9.38 22.91 -13.94
N ARG A 51 -8.51 23.42 -13.05
CA ARG A 51 -8.17 24.84 -13.02
C ARG A 51 -7.43 25.28 -14.28
N ALA A 52 -6.54 24.45 -14.82
CA ALA A 52 -5.83 24.72 -16.07
C ALA A 52 -6.80 24.71 -17.27
N ALA A 53 -7.71 23.75 -17.33
CA ALA A 53 -8.75 23.67 -18.35
C ALA A 53 -9.68 24.90 -18.31
N ALA A 54 -10.10 25.33 -17.10
CA ALA A 54 -10.93 26.52 -16.93
C ALA A 54 -10.22 27.84 -17.34
N ARG A 55 -8.89 27.85 -17.44
CA ARG A 55 -8.09 29.00 -17.89
C ARG A 55 -7.73 28.93 -19.37
N ALA A 56 -8.01 27.81 -20.05
CA ALA A 56 -7.73 27.66 -21.47
C ALA A 56 -8.68 28.56 -22.27
N THR A 57 -8.12 29.29 -23.23
CA THR A 57 -8.86 30.22 -24.10
C THR A 57 -9.51 29.53 -25.29
N ASP A 58 -9.10 28.30 -25.60
CA ASP A 58 -9.57 27.52 -26.73
C ASP A 58 -9.55 26.01 -26.48
N LEU A 59 -10.18 25.27 -27.39
CA LEU A 59 -10.28 23.81 -27.33
C LEU A 59 -8.92 23.12 -27.42
N ALA A 60 -7.96 23.69 -28.16
CA ALA A 60 -6.61 23.14 -28.27
C ALA A 60 -5.88 23.19 -26.92
N GLY A 61 -6.07 24.26 -26.14
CA GLY A 61 -5.57 24.40 -24.77
C GLY A 61 -6.18 23.38 -23.81
N VAL A 62 -7.49 23.14 -23.90
CA VAL A 62 -8.16 22.09 -23.10
C VAL A 62 -7.62 20.70 -23.45
N MET A 63 -7.47 20.39 -24.73
CA MET A 63 -6.93 19.11 -25.20
C MET A 63 -5.47 18.90 -24.76
N LYS A 64 -4.67 19.97 -24.73
CA LYS A 64 -3.31 19.93 -24.18
C LYS A 64 -3.32 19.60 -22.68
N VAL A 65 -4.17 20.26 -21.90
CA VAL A 65 -4.33 19.98 -20.46
C VAL A 65 -4.74 18.53 -20.22
N GLN A 66 -5.68 18.00 -21.01
CA GLN A 66 -6.08 16.60 -20.92
C GLN A 66 -4.95 15.64 -21.28
N GLY A 67 -4.20 15.93 -22.34
CA GLY A 67 -3.05 15.12 -22.77
C GLY A 67 -1.93 15.09 -21.74
N ASP A 68 -1.59 16.24 -21.16
CA ASP A 68 -0.58 16.35 -20.10
C ASP A 68 -1.05 15.62 -18.83
N TYR A 69 -2.33 15.78 -18.44
CA TYR A 69 -2.91 15.05 -17.31
C TYR A 69 -2.84 13.53 -17.50
N ILE A 70 -3.15 12.99 -18.69
CA ILE A 70 -3.07 11.55 -18.96
C ILE A 70 -1.62 11.05 -18.88
N ARG A 71 -0.66 11.80 -19.43
CA ARG A 71 0.77 11.45 -19.37
C ARG A 71 1.25 11.38 -17.93
N ASP A 72 0.95 12.41 -17.14
CA ASP A 72 1.42 12.53 -15.77
C ASP A 72 0.70 11.56 -14.83
N GLN A 73 -0.61 11.33 -15.03
CA GLN A 73 -1.35 10.26 -14.35
C GLN A 73 -0.78 8.89 -14.66
N GLY A 74 -0.44 8.58 -15.92
CA GLY A 74 0.12 7.28 -16.30
C GLY A 74 1.45 6.96 -15.59
N ALA A 75 2.36 7.94 -15.49
CA ALA A 75 3.61 7.77 -14.76
C ALA A 75 3.38 7.53 -13.26
N ARG A 76 2.41 8.24 -12.66
CA ARG A 76 2.06 8.09 -11.24
C ARG A 76 1.32 6.79 -10.94
N SER A 77 0.36 6.38 -11.77
CA SER A 77 -0.35 5.11 -11.58
C SER A 77 0.60 3.92 -11.54
N MET A 78 1.68 3.95 -12.33
CA MET A 78 2.73 2.92 -12.27
C MET A 78 3.53 2.95 -10.96
N ALA A 79 3.82 4.13 -10.40
CA ALA A 79 4.48 4.25 -9.11
C ALA A 79 3.57 3.77 -7.97
N GLN A 80 2.31 4.20 -7.94
CA GLN A 80 1.31 3.76 -6.96
C GLN A 80 1.08 2.25 -7.01
N ALA A 81 1.02 1.67 -8.22
CA ALA A 81 0.87 0.23 -8.40
C ALA A 81 2.07 -0.57 -7.87
N ARG A 82 3.30 -0.06 -8.04
CA ARG A 82 4.51 -0.69 -7.45
C ARG A 82 4.47 -0.65 -5.93
N GLU A 83 4.17 0.50 -5.35
CA GLU A 83 4.12 0.69 -3.91
C GLU A 83 3.05 -0.22 -3.24
N VAL A 84 1.83 -0.22 -3.79
CA VAL A 84 0.76 -1.13 -3.33
C VAL A 84 1.14 -2.59 -3.53
N GLY A 85 1.78 -2.92 -4.65
CA GLY A 85 2.30 -4.27 -4.92
C GLY A 85 3.35 -4.72 -3.90
N GLU A 86 4.26 -3.83 -3.52
CA GLU A 86 5.28 -4.08 -2.48
C GLU A 86 4.65 -4.26 -1.11
N LEU A 87 3.63 -3.46 -0.75
CA LEU A 87 2.86 -3.61 0.48
C LEU A 87 2.14 -4.96 0.54
N ILE A 88 1.48 -5.37 -0.55
CA ILE A 88 0.81 -6.68 -0.64
C ILE A 88 1.83 -7.82 -0.55
N ALA A 89 2.96 -7.72 -1.25
CA ALA A 89 4.02 -8.72 -1.20
C ALA A 89 4.63 -8.83 0.21
N LYS A 90 4.83 -7.70 0.89
CA LYS A 90 5.29 -7.66 2.29
C LYS A 90 4.27 -8.33 3.22
N PHE A 91 2.98 -8.01 3.08
CA PHE A 91 1.91 -8.67 3.82
C PHE A 91 1.94 -10.19 3.61
N GLY A 92 2.05 -10.63 2.36
CA GLY A 92 2.17 -12.04 2.02
C GLY A 92 3.35 -12.71 2.71
N ARG A 93 4.55 -12.11 2.66
CA ARG A 93 5.76 -12.62 3.34
C ARG A 93 5.58 -12.68 4.86
N ASP A 94 5.03 -11.63 5.46
CA ASP A 94 4.85 -11.54 6.91
C ASP A 94 3.82 -12.55 7.43
N ALA A 95 2.83 -12.93 6.62
CA ALA A 95 1.83 -13.93 6.96
C ALA A 95 2.37 -15.38 6.96
N VAL A 96 3.34 -15.70 6.10
CA VAL A 96 3.96 -17.06 6.05
C VAL A 96 5.27 -17.18 6.81
N ALA A 97 5.88 -16.07 7.25
CA ALA A 97 7.10 -16.09 8.06
C ALA A 97 6.99 -16.95 9.34
N PRO A 98 5.88 -16.90 10.12
CA PRO A 98 5.72 -17.75 11.31
C PRO A 98 5.62 -19.25 10.98
N LEU A 99 5.14 -19.60 9.78
CA LEU A 99 4.94 -20.99 9.33
C LEU A 99 6.23 -21.64 8.80
N THR A 100 7.16 -20.83 8.29
CA THR A 100 8.40 -21.33 7.67
C THR A 100 9.59 -21.37 8.64
N GLY A 101 9.43 -20.90 9.89
CA GLY A 101 10.46 -20.97 10.92
C GLY A 101 11.73 -20.18 10.63
N ARG A 102 11.71 -19.30 9.61
CA ARG A 102 12.85 -18.46 9.25
C ARG A 102 12.88 -17.27 10.20
N LYS A 103 13.70 -17.39 11.25
CA LYS A 103 14.29 -16.22 11.92
C LYS A 103 15.27 -15.57 10.95
N ASP A 104 15.22 -14.25 10.94
CA ASP A 104 15.97 -13.30 10.10
C ASP A 104 17.43 -13.67 9.85
#